data_AF-A0A528CGB3-F1
#
_entry.id   AF-A0A528CGB3-F1
#
_cell.length_a   1.000
_cell.length_b   1.000
_cell.length_c   1.000
_cell.angle_alpha   90.00
_cell.angle_beta   90.00
_cell.angle_gamma   90.00
#
_symmetry.space_group_name_H-M   'P 1'
#
loop_
_entity.id
_entity.type
_entity.pdbx_description
1 polymer ?
#
loop_
_entity_poly.entity_id
_entity_poly.type
_entity_poly.pdbx_seq_one_letter_code
_entity_poly.pdbx_strand_id
1 'polypeptide(L)' 'RISDGGGAPEEGEDIEVLEMPLDEALAGIADGRIIDAKTIILIQHLKLNPIRA' A
#
# COMPACT_ATOMS: atom_id res chain seq x y z
N ARG A 1 -9.24 9.80 -2.42
CA ARG A 1 -9.43 8.39 -1.97
C ARG A 1 -10.40 7.74 -2.94
N ILE A 2 -10.12 6.52 -3.44
CA ILE A 2 -10.98 5.83 -4.45
C ILE A 2 -12.06 4.97 -3.75
N SER A 3 -11.72 4.33 -2.63
CA SER A 3 -12.62 3.61 -1.71
C SER A 3 -11.99 3.50 -0.32
N ASP A 4 -12.72 2.95 0.65
CA ASP A 4 -12.26 2.79 2.05
C ASP A 4 -11.29 1.61 2.27
N GLY A 5 -11.09 0.73 1.27
CA GLY A 5 -10.27 -0.47 1.40
C GLY A 5 -10.99 -1.61 2.16
N GLY A 6 -10.24 -2.60 2.65
CA GLY A 6 -10.76 -3.60 3.59
C GLY A 6 -11.53 -4.80 3.00
N GLY A 7 -11.67 -4.92 1.68
CA GLY A 7 -12.41 -6.02 1.05
C GLY A 7 -13.93 -5.96 1.27
N ALA A 8 -14.65 -6.97 0.79
CA ALA A 8 -16.11 -7.07 0.97
C ALA A 8 -16.46 -8.05 2.11
N PRO A 9 -17.31 -7.68 3.10
CA PRO A 9 -17.61 -8.54 4.26
C PRO A 9 -18.16 -9.93 3.89
N GLU A 10 -18.91 -10.02 2.78
CA GLU A 10 -19.48 -11.26 2.28
C GLU A 10 -18.43 -12.26 1.75
N GLU A 11 -17.22 -11.80 1.43
CA GLU A 11 -16.12 -12.65 0.98
C GLU A 11 -15.45 -13.40 2.14
N GLY A 12 -15.76 -13.02 3.39
CA GLY A 12 -15.26 -13.69 4.60
C GLY A 12 -13.75 -13.50 4.83
N GLU A 13 -13.14 -12.51 4.18
CA GLU A 13 -11.73 -12.17 4.33
C GLU A 13 -11.51 -11.36 5.62
N ASP A 14 -10.36 -11.58 6.27
CA ASP A 14 -9.90 -10.82 7.43
C ASP A 14 -8.84 -9.81 6.97
N ILE A 15 -9.28 -8.63 6.52
CA ILE A 15 -8.41 -7.58 5.96
C ILE A 15 -8.37 -6.38 6.89
N GLU A 16 -7.15 -5.99 7.25
CA GLU A 16 -6.86 -4.75 7.97
C GLU A 16 -6.43 -3.64 7.01
N VAL A 17 -6.97 -2.43 7.20
CA VAL A 17 -6.54 -1.23 6.47
C VAL A 17 -5.44 -0.54 7.27
N LEU A 18 -4.25 -0.43 6.66
CA LEU A 18 -3.10 0.27 7.24
C LEU A 18 -2.86 1.60 6.51
N GLU A 19 -2.89 2.70 7.26
CA GLU A 19 -2.49 4.02 6.77
C GLU A 19 -1.12 4.39 7.32
N MET A 20 -0.18 4.75 6.43
CA MET A 20 1.18 5.14 6.80
C MET A 20 1.76 6.17 5.83
N PRO A 21 2.76 6.97 6.25
CA PRO A 21 3.50 7.85 5.36
C PRO A 21 4.24 7.08 4.25
N LEU A 22 4.38 7.68 3.06
CA LEU A 22 5.09 7.07 1.93
C LEU A 22 6.53 6.67 2.28
N ASP A 23 7.23 7.50 3.06
CA ASP A 23 8.61 7.21 3.46
C ASP A 23 8.71 5.99 4.40
N GLU A 24 7.67 5.72 5.20
CA GLU A 24 7.60 4.51 6.02
C GLU A 24 7.37 3.26 5.15
N ALA A 25 6.50 3.36 4.15
CA ALA A 25 6.27 2.27 3.21
C ALA A 25 7.55 1.95 2.41
N LEU A 26 8.32 2.96 2.00
CA LEU A 26 9.62 2.77 1.34
C LEU A 26 10.63 2.09 2.26
N ALA A 27 10.68 2.46 3.54
CA ALA A 27 11.51 1.79 4.53
C ALA A 27 11.09 0.32 4.72
N GLY A 28 9.78 0.04 4.70
CA GLY A 28 9.22 -1.32 4.77
C GLY A 28 9.64 -2.22 3.61
N ILE A 29 9.85 -1.67 2.41
CA ILE A 29 10.44 -2.41 1.29
C ILE A 29 11.92 -2.73 1.57
N ALA A 30 12.67 -1.73 2.06
CA ALA A 30 14.11 -1.86 2.28
C ALA A 30 14.46 -2.84 3.42
N ASP A 31 13.64 -2.88 4.48
CA ASP A 31 13.85 -3.75 5.64
C ASP A 31 13.14 -5.11 5.56
N GLY A 32 12.36 -5.35 4.50
CA GLY A 32 11.70 -6.62 4.24
C GLY A 32 10.34 -6.82 4.91
N ARG A 33 9.75 -5.78 5.52
CA ARG A 33 8.35 -5.83 5.98
C ARG A 33 7.35 -5.89 4.82
N ILE A 34 7.69 -5.33 3.66
CA ILE A 34 6.87 -5.36 2.43
C ILE A 34 7.61 -6.15 1.36
N ILE A 35 7.11 -7.36 1.06
CA ILE A 35 7.72 -8.30 0.10
C ILE A 35 6.77 -8.76 -1.01
N ASP A 36 5.63 -8.08 -1.18
CA ASP A 36 4.67 -8.35 -2.24
C ASP A 36 4.97 -7.52 -3.50
N ALA A 37 4.98 -8.17 -4.66
CA ALA A 37 5.43 -7.56 -5.91
C ALA A 37 4.55 -6.39 -6.36
N LYS A 38 3.22 -6.55 -6.37
CA LYS A 38 2.31 -5.47 -6.81
C LYS A 38 2.41 -4.25 -5.88
N THR A 39 2.58 -4.50 -4.58
CA THR A 39 2.72 -3.46 -3.56
C THR A 39 4.03 -2.68 -3.74
N ILE A 40 5.16 -3.39 -3.89
CA ILE A 40 6.47 -2.78 -4.17
C ILE A 40 6.41 -1.94 -5.44
N ILE A 41 5.85 -2.48 -6.53
CA ILE A 41 5.76 -1.77 -7.82
C ILE A 41 4.97 -0.48 -7.68
N LEU A 42 3.83 -0.49 -7.00
CA LEU A 42 2.97 0.68 -6.86
C LEU A 42 3.56 1.76 -5.94
N ILE A 43 4.20 1.36 -4.84
CA ILE A 43 4.92 2.31 -3.96
C ILE A 43 6.07 2.98 -4.72
N GLN A 44 6.86 2.20 -5.47
CA GLN A 44 7.96 2.71 -6.27
C GLN A 44 7.45 3.61 -7.41
N HIS A 45 6.33 3.24 -8.05
CA HIS A 45 5.69 4.07 -9.06
C HIS A 45 5.27 5.43 -8.52
N LEU A 46 4.66 5.46 -7.33
CA LEU A 46 4.25 6.70 -6.66
C LEU A 46 5.44 7.59 -6.29
N LYS A 47 6.56 7.00 -5.83
CA LYS A 47 7.79 7.76 -5.54
C LYS A 47 8.36 8.44 -6.79
N LEU A 48 8.30 7.75 -7.94
CA LEU A 48 8.78 8.26 -9.22
C LEU A 48 7.80 9.24 -9.89
N ASN A 49 6.50 9.06 -9.66
CA ASN A 49 5.43 9.85 -10.26
C ASN A 49 4.50 10.38 -9.16
N PRO A 50 4.90 11.42 -8.41
CA PRO A 50 4.08 11.97 -7.36
C PRO A 50 2.72 12.41 -7.90
N ILE A 51 1.64 12.08 -7.17
CA ILE A 51 0.30 12.56 -7.50
C ILE A 51 0.34 14.08 -7.43
N ARG A 52 0.06 14.72 -8.57
CA ARG A 52 -0.09 16.17 -8.64
C ARG A 52 -1.47 16.53 -8.09
N ALA A 53 -1.50 17.55 -7.23
CA ALA A 53 -2.74 18.15 -6.74
C ALA A 53 -3.50 18.86 -7.88
#